data_AF-A0A7S7VYJ6-F1
#
_entry.id   AF-A0A7S7VYJ6-F1
#
_cell.length_a   1.000
_cell.length_b   1.000
_cell.length_c   1.000
_cell.angle_alpha   90.00
_cell.angle_beta   90.00
_cell.angle_gamma   90.00
#
_symmetry.space_group_name_H-M   'P 1'
#
loop_
_entity.id
_entity.type
_entity.pdbx_description
1 polymer ?
#
loop_
_entity_poly.entity_id
_entity_poly.type
_entity_poly.pdbx_seq_one_letter_code
_entity_poly.pdbx_strand_id
1 'polypeptide(L)'
;MINLSGYDEIRAAIIRFDATPVLLSVGAFRPLYNVVGTKLQNFSEEAAYIGMHILTADKMPVAIFTWLKGERPSKRFAKSFCLQPYKELTTLAVQIAFEYAEHTCMRRDWWMSISKRWRALLLNRVETANRAAWVPDEDFLSFESLLDDWKCRSIDFVN
;
A
#
# COMPACT_ATOMS: atom_id res chain seq x y z
N MET A 1 13.38 -15.18 -17.07
CA MET A 1 12.32 -15.91 -17.78
C MET A 1 11.30 -16.30 -16.73
N ILE A 2 10.12 -15.68 -16.68
CA ILE A 2 9.10 -16.02 -15.68
C ILE A 2 8.52 -17.37 -16.09
N ASN A 3 8.79 -18.39 -15.29
CA ASN A 3 8.26 -19.73 -15.51
C ASN A 3 6.75 -19.71 -15.23
N LEU A 4 5.93 -19.89 -16.26
CA LEU A 4 4.46 -19.78 -16.19
C LEU A 4 3.79 -20.93 -15.41
N SER A 5 4.56 -21.90 -14.92
CA SER A 5 4.11 -22.93 -13.96
C SER A 5 4.06 -22.43 -12.50
N GLY A 6 4.47 -21.17 -12.23
CA GLY A 6 4.78 -20.65 -10.89
C GLY A 6 3.73 -19.78 -10.19
N TYR A 7 2.47 -19.75 -10.62
CA TYR A 7 1.44 -18.96 -9.90
C TYR A 7 1.19 -19.47 -8.47
N ASP A 8 1.47 -20.75 -8.19
CA ASP A 8 1.44 -21.34 -6.85
C ASP A 8 2.48 -20.76 -5.87
N GLU A 9 3.44 -19.97 -6.37
CA GLU A 9 4.43 -19.26 -5.56
C GLU A 9 3.97 -17.86 -5.19
N ILE A 10 2.96 -17.30 -5.86
CA ILE A 10 2.45 -15.97 -5.53
C ILE A 10 1.49 -16.08 -4.34
N ARG A 11 1.66 -15.18 -3.40
CA ARG A 11 0.81 -14.99 -2.23
C ARG A 11 0.18 -13.62 -2.31
N ALA A 12 -1.03 -13.49 -1.77
CA ALA A 12 -1.72 -12.22 -1.80
C ALA A 12 -2.52 -11.95 -0.52
N ALA A 13 -2.65 -10.67 -0.20
CA ALA A 13 -3.70 -10.14 0.67
C ALA A 13 -4.61 -9.27 -0.21
N ILE A 14 -5.89 -9.62 -0.25
CA ILE A 14 -6.90 -8.94 -1.08
C ILE A 14 -7.87 -8.25 -0.13
N ILE A 15 -7.88 -6.92 -0.16
CA ILE A 15 -8.79 -6.07 0.61
C ILE A 15 -9.86 -5.58 -0.34
N ARG A 16 -11.12 -5.94 -0.09
CA ARG A 16 -12.28 -5.54 -0.90
C ARG A 16 -12.99 -4.38 -0.24
N PHE A 17 -13.44 -3.41 -1.03
CA PHE A 17 -14.16 -2.24 -0.55
C PHE A 17 -15.55 -2.12 -1.19
N ASP A 18 -16.46 -1.40 -0.54
CA ASP A 18 -17.84 -1.21 -1.01
C ASP A 18 -17.99 -0.02 -1.99
N ALA A 19 -17.03 0.90 -2.04
CA ALA A 19 -17.07 2.07 -2.91
C ALA A 19 -15.86 2.16 -3.85
N THR A 20 -16.09 2.73 -5.04
CA THR A 20 -15.07 2.89 -6.09
C THR A 20 -13.85 3.66 -5.58
N PRO A 21 -12.62 3.16 -5.80
CA PRO A 21 -11.42 3.86 -5.35
C PRO A 21 -11.30 5.24 -6.00
N VAL A 22 -10.87 6.24 -5.23
CA VAL A 22 -10.56 7.56 -5.81
C VAL A 22 -9.27 7.58 -6.62
N LEU A 23 -8.44 6.54 -6.48
CA LEU A 23 -7.23 6.36 -7.24
C LEU A 23 -7.06 4.91 -7.70
N LEU A 24 -6.38 4.77 -8.84
CA LEU A 24 -5.84 3.53 -9.36
C LEU A 24 -4.34 3.59 -9.22
N SER A 25 -3.73 2.53 -8.73
CA SER A 25 -2.30 2.52 -8.46
C SER A 25 -1.69 1.14 -8.68
N VAL A 26 -0.47 1.12 -9.18
CA VAL A 26 0.35 -0.10 -9.26
C VAL A 26 1.80 0.24 -8.96
N GLY A 27 2.44 -0.58 -8.14
CA GLY A 27 3.84 -0.43 -7.80
C GLY A 27 4.39 -1.67 -7.10
N ALA A 28 5.71 -1.71 -6.96
CA ALA A 28 6.38 -2.68 -6.11
C ALA A 28 7.44 -1.95 -5.31
N PHE A 29 7.60 -2.33 -4.04
CA PHE A 29 8.56 -1.69 -3.15
C PHE A 29 9.17 -2.70 -2.19
N ARG A 30 10.29 -2.28 -1.59
CA ARG A 30 10.97 -3.02 -0.53
C ARG A 30 10.44 -2.53 0.83
N PRO A 31 9.55 -3.27 1.51
CA PRO A 31 9.03 -2.83 2.80
C PRO A 31 10.09 -2.94 3.88
N LEU A 32 10.78 -1.85 4.19
CA LEU A 32 11.80 -1.79 5.25
C LEU A 32 11.17 -1.82 6.65
N TYR A 33 9.98 -1.26 6.78
CA TYR A 33 9.18 -1.19 7.99
C TYR A 33 7.74 -1.63 7.69
N ASN A 34 7.03 -2.08 8.71
CA ASN A 34 5.60 -2.39 8.61
C ASN A 34 4.76 -1.10 8.80
N VAL A 35 3.43 -1.21 8.71
CA VAL A 35 2.56 -0.01 8.77
C VAL A 35 2.51 0.66 10.16
N VAL A 36 3.10 0.05 11.18
CA VAL A 36 3.22 0.59 12.55
C VAL A 36 4.68 0.89 12.93
N GLY A 37 5.57 1.03 11.94
CA GLY A 37 6.97 1.43 12.16
C GLY A 37 7.93 0.34 12.64
N THR A 38 7.51 -0.92 12.73
CA THR A 38 8.41 -2.03 13.09
C THR A 38 9.29 -2.41 11.89
N LYS A 39 10.61 -2.45 12.07
CA LYS A 39 11.57 -2.88 11.03
C LYS A 39 11.31 -4.31 10.57
N LEU A 40 11.34 -4.52 9.26
CA LEU A 40 11.06 -5.80 8.59
C LEU A 40 12.29 -6.40 7.89
N GLN A 41 13.18 -5.57 7.36
CA GLN A 41 14.40 -6.01 6.66
C GLN A 41 15.49 -4.91 6.67
N ASN A 42 16.75 -5.29 6.45
CA ASN A 42 17.89 -4.36 6.37
C ASN A 42 18.28 -4.07 4.93
N PHE A 43 18.72 -2.84 4.61
CA PHE A 43 19.17 -2.49 3.26
C PHE A 43 20.30 -3.37 2.71
N SER A 44 21.17 -3.87 3.58
CA SER A 44 22.35 -4.68 3.26
C SER A 44 22.04 -6.13 2.92
N GLU A 45 20.81 -6.60 3.13
CA GLU A 45 20.38 -7.97 2.87
C GLU A 45 19.73 -8.10 1.49
N GLU A 46 19.52 -9.34 1.03
CA GLU A 46 18.68 -9.61 -0.14
C GLU A 46 17.29 -9.01 0.05
N ALA A 47 16.78 -8.34 -0.98
CA ALA A 47 15.59 -7.53 -0.89
C ALA A 47 14.32 -8.36 -1.14
N ALA A 48 13.48 -8.45 -0.11
CA ALA A 48 12.12 -8.92 -0.24
C ALA A 48 11.26 -7.78 -0.78
N TYR A 49 10.63 -7.98 -1.94
CA TYR A 49 9.71 -7.00 -2.53
C TYR A 49 8.24 -7.40 -2.30
N ILE A 50 7.39 -6.37 -2.26
CA ILE A 50 5.94 -6.52 -2.22
C ILE A 50 5.33 -5.69 -3.36
N GLY A 51 4.44 -6.31 -4.12
CA GLY A 51 3.61 -5.60 -5.10
C GLY A 51 2.38 -5.01 -4.42
N MET A 52 1.95 -3.84 -4.88
CA MET A 52 0.71 -3.20 -4.47
C MET A 52 -0.11 -2.82 -5.70
N HIS A 53 -1.40 -3.09 -5.64
CA HIS A 53 -2.37 -2.75 -6.68
C HIS A 53 -3.62 -2.14 -6.04
N ILE A 54 -4.08 -1.00 -6.55
CA ILE A 54 -5.41 -0.47 -6.28
C ILE A 54 -6.14 -0.40 -7.61
N LEU A 55 -7.16 -1.25 -7.75
CA LEU A 55 -7.89 -1.43 -9.00
C LEU A 55 -9.31 -1.94 -8.77
N THR A 56 -10.05 -2.17 -9.85
CA THR A 56 -11.33 -2.90 -9.80
C THR A 56 -11.12 -4.32 -10.30
N ALA A 57 -11.42 -5.33 -9.48
CA ALA A 57 -11.39 -6.75 -9.83
C ALA A 57 -12.76 -7.37 -9.56
N ASP A 58 -13.30 -8.15 -10.50
CA ASP A 58 -14.64 -8.75 -10.38
C ASP A 58 -15.75 -7.74 -10.05
N LYS A 59 -15.68 -6.55 -10.65
CA LYS A 59 -16.57 -5.39 -10.37
C LYS A 59 -16.48 -4.85 -8.94
N MET A 60 -15.52 -5.30 -8.15
CA MET A 60 -15.28 -4.85 -6.79
C MET A 60 -13.99 -4.01 -6.71
N PRO A 61 -14.04 -2.86 -6.05
CA PRO A 61 -12.87 -2.12 -5.59
C PRO A 61 -11.94 -2.98 -4.74
N VAL A 62 -10.66 -3.04 -5.09
CA VAL A 62 -9.67 -3.82 -4.35
C VAL A 62 -8.35 -3.08 -4.15
N ALA A 63 -7.77 -3.28 -2.96
CA ALA A 63 -6.34 -3.11 -2.74
C ALA A 63 -5.72 -4.50 -2.57
N ILE A 64 -4.68 -4.80 -3.35
CA ILE A 64 -4.02 -6.10 -3.34
C ILE A 64 -2.55 -5.90 -3.02
N PHE A 65 -2.07 -6.66 -2.04
CA PHE A 65 -0.64 -6.85 -1.83
C PHE A 65 -0.22 -8.21 -2.33
N THR A 66 0.83 -8.30 -3.15
CA THR A 66 1.35 -9.56 -3.71
C THR A 66 2.80 -9.78 -3.31
N TRP A 67 3.19 -11.03 -3.06
CA TRP A 67 4.59 -11.39 -2.74
C TRP A 67 4.89 -12.85 -3.08
N LEU A 68 6.17 -13.22 -3.11
CA LEU A 68 6.59 -14.60 -3.33
C LEU A 68 6.51 -15.44 -2.05
N LYS A 69 6.19 -16.73 -2.19
CA LYS A 69 6.16 -17.69 -1.10
C LYS A 69 7.53 -17.74 -0.41
N GLY A 70 7.53 -17.62 0.92
CA GLY A 70 8.75 -17.58 1.72
C GLY A 70 9.18 -16.16 2.13
N GLU A 71 8.72 -15.12 1.42
CA GLU A 71 9.06 -13.72 1.71
C GLU A 71 8.39 -13.21 3.00
N ARG A 72 9.04 -13.45 4.14
CA ARG A 72 8.53 -13.07 5.46
C ARG A 72 8.35 -11.55 5.62
N PRO A 73 9.26 -10.67 5.15
CA PRO A 73 9.07 -9.22 5.26
C PRO A 73 7.79 -8.77 4.56
N SER A 74 7.58 -9.16 3.30
CA SER A 74 6.39 -8.81 2.53
C SER A 74 5.10 -9.33 3.17
N LYS A 75 5.09 -10.59 3.63
CA LYS A 75 3.95 -11.15 4.39
C LYS A 75 3.64 -10.36 5.66
N ARG A 76 4.67 -9.97 6.42
CA ARG A 76 4.51 -9.18 7.66
C ARG A 76 3.98 -7.78 7.38
N PHE A 77 4.43 -7.15 6.30
CA PHE A 77 3.87 -5.88 5.85
C PHE A 77 2.37 -6.01 5.54
N ALA A 78 2.00 -6.92 4.64
CA ALA A 78 0.60 -7.14 4.26
C ALA A 78 -0.29 -7.46 5.46
N LYS A 79 0.19 -8.31 6.38
CA LYS A 79 -0.52 -8.59 7.64
C LYS A 79 -0.69 -7.35 8.50
N SER A 80 0.35 -6.55 8.68
CA SER A 80 0.28 -5.34 9.50
C SER A 80 -0.74 -4.34 8.96
N PHE A 81 -0.82 -4.20 7.63
CA PHE A 81 -1.84 -3.39 6.95
C PHE A 81 -3.24 -3.92 7.26
N CYS A 82 -3.47 -5.22 7.07
CA CYS A 82 -4.78 -5.85 7.28
C CYS A 82 -5.27 -5.85 8.74
N LEU A 83 -4.37 -5.62 9.70
CA LEU A 83 -4.69 -5.52 11.12
C LEU A 83 -5.10 -4.12 11.55
N GLN A 84 -4.96 -3.11 10.69
CA GLN A 84 -5.38 -1.75 11.00
C GLN A 84 -6.91 -1.65 11.06
N PRO A 85 -7.46 -0.71 11.85
CA PRO A 85 -8.89 -0.42 11.86
C PRO A 85 -9.44 -0.21 10.44
N TYR A 86 -10.60 -0.79 10.13
CA TYR A 86 -11.16 -0.74 8.78
C TYR A 86 -11.34 0.66 8.23
N LYS A 87 -11.67 1.62 9.11
CA LYS A 87 -11.78 3.05 8.78
C LYS A 87 -10.45 3.64 8.24
N GLU A 88 -9.30 3.10 8.66
CA GLU A 88 -7.98 3.62 8.30
C GLU A 88 -7.40 2.98 7.03
N LEU A 89 -7.90 1.81 6.61
CA LEU A 89 -7.35 1.06 5.48
C LEU A 89 -7.34 1.85 4.17
N THR A 90 -8.39 2.63 3.90
CA THR A 90 -8.45 3.48 2.72
C THR A 90 -7.37 4.57 2.75
N THR A 91 -7.25 5.25 3.89
CA THR A 91 -6.24 6.32 4.06
C THR A 91 -4.84 5.76 3.92
N LEU A 92 -4.58 4.58 4.48
CA LEU A 92 -3.31 3.86 4.34
C LEU A 92 -3.03 3.49 2.89
N ALA A 93 -4.00 2.93 2.18
CA ALA A 93 -3.85 2.57 0.76
C ALA A 93 -3.48 3.80 -0.08
N VAL A 94 -4.13 4.94 0.16
CA VAL A 94 -3.81 6.20 -0.52
C VAL A 94 -2.38 6.65 -0.20
N GLN A 95 -1.99 6.69 1.07
CA GLN A 95 -0.65 7.14 1.45
C GLN A 95 0.45 6.25 0.88
N ILE A 96 0.30 4.92 0.97
CA ILE A 96 1.27 3.97 0.42
C ILE A 96 1.36 4.10 -1.11
N ALA A 97 0.25 4.36 -1.80
CA ALA A 97 0.27 4.63 -3.24
C ALA A 97 1.10 5.88 -3.59
N PHE A 98 0.95 6.97 -2.83
CA PHE A 98 1.77 8.17 -3.03
C PHE A 98 3.23 7.97 -2.63
N GLU A 99 3.50 7.12 -1.65
CA GLU A 99 4.85 6.88 -1.18
C GLU A 99 5.62 5.92 -2.09
N TYR A 100 5.00 4.83 -2.54
CA TYR A 100 5.72 3.71 -3.17
C TYR A 100 5.34 3.44 -4.62
N ALA A 101 4.22 3.97 -5.11
CA ALA A 101 3.73 3.63 -6.44
C ALA A 101 3.93 4.77 -7.43
N GLU A 102 4.85 4.56 -8.36
CA GLU A 102 5.17 5.50 -9.44
C GLU A 102 3.98 5.70 -10.40
N HIS A 103 3.13 4.67 -10.56
CA HIS A 103 1.98 4.71 -11.46
C HIS A 103 0.67 4.88 -10.70
N THR A 104 0.38 6.11 -10.30
CA THR A 104 -0.85 6.48 -9.60
C THR A 104 -1.69 7.46 -10.43
N CYS A 105 -2.92 7.07 -10.75
CA CYS A 105 -3.94 7.93 -11.38
C CYS A 105 -5.06 8.19 -10.37
N MET A 106 -5.63 9.39 -10.34
CA MET A 106 -6.65 9.76 -9.37
C MET A 106 -7.76 10.62 -9.98
N ARG A 107 -8.95 10.56 -9.39
CA ARG A 107 -10.08 11.42 -9.75
C ARG A 107 -9.73 12.87 -9.45
N ARG A 108 -9.86 13.74 -10.47
CA ARG A 108 -9.60 15.18 -10.34
C ARG A 108 -10.41 15.82 -9.22
N ASP A 109 -11.71 15.55 -9.15
CA ASP A 109 -12.59 16.19 -8.18
C ASP A 109 -12.21 15.84 -6.74
N TRP A 110 -11.78 14.59 -6.49
CA TRP A 110 -11.26 14.18 -5.19
C TRP A 110 -9.97 14.94 -4.85
N TRP A 111 -9.02 15.00 -5.80
CA TRP A 111 -7.77 15.74 -5.60
C TRP A 111 -8.01 17.23 -5.31
N MET A 112 -9.03 17.81 -5.93
CA MET A 112 -9.39 19.20 -5.72
C MET A 112 -10.17 19.43 -4.42
N SER A 113 -10.92 18.42 -3.93
CA SER A 113 -11.66 18.51 -2.67
C SER A 113 -10.78 18.37 -1.43
N ILE A 114 -9.63 17.69 -1.53
CA ILE A 114 -8.72 17.58 -0.39
C ILE A 114 -8.02 18.90 -0.07
N SER A 115 -7.84 19.15 1.23
CA SER A 115 -7.24 20.39 1.73
C SER A 115 -5.84 20.60 1.16
N LYS A 116 -5.40 21.86 1.07
CA LYS A 116 -4.03 22.18 0.64
C LYS A 116 -2.98 21.51 1.53
N ARG A 117 -3.24 21.42 2.84
CA ARG A 117 -2.38 20.71 3.81
C ARG A 117 -2.23 19.23 3.44
N TRP A 118 -3.34 18.54 3.15
CA TRP A 118 -3.31 17.13 2.78
C TRP A 118 -2.60 16.86 1.46
N ARG A 119 -2.80 17.72 0.46
CA ARG A 119 -2.04 17.63 -0.80
C ARG A 119 -0.55 17.78 -0.58
N ALA A 120 -0.14 18.76 0.23
CA ALA A 120 1.27 18.96 0.56
C ALA A 120 1.87 17.74 1.28
N LEU A 121 1.13 17.12 2.22
CA LEU A 121 1.57 15.89 2.90
C LEU A 121 1.73 14.72 1.93
N LEU A 122 0.77 14.49 1.03
CA LEU A 122 0.85 13.42 0.02
C LEU A 122 2.00 13.63 -0.96
N LEU A 123 2.23 14.86 -1.42
CA LEU A 123 3.35 15.19 -2.30
C LEU A 123 4.70 15.05 -1.57
N ASN A 124 4.77 15.43 -0.30
CA ASN A 124 5.98 15.24 0.51
C ASN A 124 6.34 13.75 0.65
N ARG A 125 5.35 12.85 0.77
CA ARG A 125 5.62 11.40 0.75
C ARG A 125 6.28 10.94 -0.54
N VAL A 126 5.83 11.42 -1.70
CA VAL A 126 6.46 11.12 -3.00
C VAL A 126 7.93 11.58 -2.99
N GLU A 127 8.20 12.80 -2.53
CA GLU A 127 9.56 13.33 -2.48
C GLU A 127 10.45 12.55 -1.51
N THR A 128 9.89 12.16 -0.37
CA THR A 128 10.62 11.51 0.72
C THR A 128 10.98 10.07 0.38
N ALA A 129 10.08 9.33 -0.26
CA ALA A 129 10.36 7.96 -0.72
C ALA A 129 11.48 7.89 -1.76
N ASN A 130 11.68 8.98 -2.53
CA ASN A 130 12.74 9.09 -3.52
C ASN A 130 14.09 9.57 -2.95
N ARG A 131 14.21 9.80 -1.63
CA ARG A 131 15.48 10.19 -0.99
C ARG A 131 16.31 8.96 -0.60
N ALA A 132 17.54 8.91 -1.11
CA ALA A 132 18.48 7.79 -0.95
C ALA A 132 18.89 7.42 0.49
N ALA A 133 18.55 8.22 1.51
CA ALA A 133 18.99 8.02 2.90
C ALA A 133 17.90 8.32 3.93
N TRP A 134 16.63 8.19 3.56
CA TRP A 134 15.55 8.53 4.47
C TRP A 134 15.25 7.40 5.47
N VAL A 135 15.27 7.75 6.75
CA VAL A 135 14.85 6.89 7.87
C VAL A 135 13.48 7.38 8.31
N PRO A 136 12.47 6.51 8.40
CA PRO A 136 11.16 6.92 8.89
C PRO A 136 11.23 7.43 10.33
N ASP A 137 10.55 8.54 10.61
CA ASP A 137 10.33 9.07 11.95
C ASP A 137 9.21 8.29 12.68
N GLU A 138 9.02 8.49 13.99
CA GLU A 138 7.97 7.82 14.78
C GLU A 138 6.55 8.05 14.22
N ASP A 139 6.35 9.16 13.50
CA ASP A 139 5.10 9.55 12.84
C ASP A 139 4.97 9.09 11.37
N PHE A 140 5.80 8.13 10.95
CA PHE A 140 5.92 7.70 9.55
C PHE A 140 4.57 7.48 8.83
N LEU A 141 3.59 6.91 9.53
CA LEU A 141 2.24 6.66 9.04
C LEU A 141 1.19 7.19 10.04
N SER A 142 1.47 8.30 10.73
CA SER A 142 0.54 8.84 11.73
C SER A 142 -0.75 9.40 11.09
N PHE A 143 -1.85 9.20 11.81
CA PHE A 143 -3.23 9.33 11.30
C PHE A 143 -3.93 10.55 11.92
N GLU A 144 -3.89 11.71 11.25
CA GLU A 144 -4.64 12.88 11.74
C GLU A 144 -6.10 12.93 11.23
N SER A 145 -6.39 12.40 10.03
CA SER A 145 -7.78 12.32 9.53
C SER A 145 -7.95 11.36 8.34
N LEU A 146 -9.18 10.90 8.12
CA LEU A 146 -9.56 10.07 6.98
C LEU A 146 -9.43 10.86 5.66
N LEU A 147 -8.61 10.35 4.73
CA LEU A 147 -8.46 10.92 3.39
C LEU A 147 -9.62 10.55 2.47
N ASP A 148 -10.20 9.37 2.70
CA ASP A 148 -11.36 8.83 2.01
C ASP A 148 -11.90 7.63 2.79
N ASP A 149 -13.09 7.15 2.41
CA ASP A 149 -13.76 6.01 3.03
C ASP A 149 -14.39 5.10 1.97
N TRP A 150 -13.59 4.19 1.40
CA TRP A 150 -14.11 3.17 0.50
C TRP A 150 -14.92 2.08 1.22
N LYS A 151 -14.94 2.11 2.56
CA LYS A 151 -15.49 1.11 3.47
C LYS A 151 -15.02 -0.32 3.16
N CYS A 152 -14.12 -0.83 4.00
CA CYS A 152 -13.63 -2.20 3.88
C CYS A 152 -14.77 -3.21 4.09
N ARG A 153 -14.93 -4.12 3.12
CA ARG A 153 -15.93 -5.19 3.08
C ARG A 153 -15.36 -6.53 3.55
N SER A 154 -14.21 -6.92 3.01
CA SER A 154 -13.56 -8.19 3.36
C SER A 154 -12.05 -8.10 3.17
N ILE A 155 -11.35 -9.00 3.85
CA ILE A 155 -9.91 -9.20 3.71
C ILE A 155 -9.66 -10.70 3.54
N ASP A 156 -9.01 -11.08 2.46
CA ASP A 156 -8.78 -12.47 2.10
C ASP A 156 -7.29 -12.71 1.84
N PHE A 157 -6.74 -13.81 2.37
CA PHE A 157 -5.36 -14.22 2.15
C PHE A 157 -5.30 -15.42 1.21
N VAL A 158 -4.54 -15.27 0.12
CA VAL A 158 -4.20 -16.36 -0.81
C VAL A 158 -2.87 -16.95 -0.37
N ASN A 159 -2.91 -18.20 0.11
CA ASN A 159 -1.80 -18.92 0.74
C ASN A 159 -1.15 -19.97 -0.14
#